data_AF-E4X2F9-F1
#
_entry.id   AF-E4X2F9-F1
#
_cell.length_a   1.000
_cell.length_b   1.000
_cell.length_c   1.000
_cell.angle_alpha   90.00
_cell.angle_beta   90.00
_cell.angle_gamma   90.00
#
_symmetry.space_group_name_H-M   'P 1'
#
loop_
_entity.id
_entity.type
_entity.pdbx_description
1 polymer ?
#
loop_
_entity_poly.entity_id
_entity_poly.type
_entity_poly.pdbx_seq_one_letter_code
_entity_poly.pdbx_strand_id
1 'polypeptide(L)'
;MKFSAALLAASASATSADISAQLVAADTHFWTNAASITFNADSVLKSWGGKFDKAMDEAFHMCTKGDFVTVDTIWECGKKVTAATFDKNPSFNLMGRYATSQFNTLDKNADGKLNFDEFKRGFAGFFSTVGSTLVDIYDADGNGRLEGQENHAMHVGLNNIWDEFSSDKNRDLINPILNTWVGSDLDKNVDTLSKAEMTEQAILHSVPYFESA
;
A
#
# COMPACT_ATOMS: atom_id res chain seq x y z
N MET A 1 9.08 -21.01 12.88
CA MET A 1 8.88 -20.40 14.21
C MET A 1 7.45 -19.89 14.22
N LYS A 2 6.62 -20.38 15.14
CA LYS A 2 5.24 -19.91 15.32
C LYS A 2 5.31 -18.59 16.08
N PHE A 3 4.72 -17.51 15.56
CA PHE A 3 4.52 -16.30 16.34
C PHE A 3 3.61 -16.66 17.51
N SER A 4 4.15 -16.61 18.72
CA SER A 4 3.34 -16.73 19.94
C SER A 4 2.40 -15.55 19.96
N ALA A 5 1.10 -15.82 19.84
CA ALA A 5 0.04 -14.88 20.13
C ALA A 5 0.18 -14.44 21.60
N ALA A 6 0.86 -13.32 21.83
CA ALA A 6 0.78 -12.63 23.11
C ALA A 6 -0.59 -11.96 23.16
N LEU A 7 -1.43 -12.45 24.07
CA LEU A 7 -2.62 -11.76 24.55
C LEU A 7 -2.20 -10.37 25.07
N LEU A 8 -2.34 -9.34 24.25
CA LEU A 8 -2.27 -7.95 24.68
C LEU A 8 -3.69 -7.49 24.96
N ALA A 9 -3.97 -7.34 26.26
CA ALA A 9 -5.09 -6.56 26.73
C ALA A 9 -5.05 -5.17 26.08
N ALA A 10 -6.21 -4.73 25.59
CA ALA A 10 -6.41 -3.40 25.02
C ALA A 10 -6.11 -2.32 26.08
N SER A 11 -4.91 -1.72 26.02
CA SER A 11 -4.58 -0.36 26.51
C SER A 11 -3.06 -0.06 26.60
N ALA A 12 -2.17 -0.98 26.23
CA ALA A 12 -0.74 -0.65 26.15
C ALA A 12 -0.41 -0.05 24.78
N SER A 13 0.07 1.20 24.74
CA SER A 13 0.70 1.78 23.55
C SER A 13 1.86 0.88 23.10
N ALA A 14 1.93 0.56 21.80
CA ALA A 14 3.02 -0.26 21.27
C ALA A 14 4.39 0.38 21.58
N THR A 15 5.38 -0.44 21.88
CA THR A 15 6.75 0.05 22.07
C THR A 15 7.40 0.33 20.72
N SER A 16 8.46 1.14 20.70
CA SER A 16 9.27 1.34 19.48
C SER A 16 9.86 0.05 18.92
N ALA A 17 10.12 -0.94 19.79
CA ALA A 17 10.58 -2.27 19.38
C ALA A 17 9.48 -3.06 18.65
N ASP A 18 8.23 -2.98 19.11
CA ASP A 18 7.08 -3.63 18.47
C ASP A 18 6.84 -3.06 17.07
N ILE A 19 6.87 -1.72 16.94
CA ILE A 19 6.71 -1.04 15.65
C ILE A 19 7.86 -1.41 14.69
N SER A 20 9.10 -1.43 15.19
CA SER A 20 10.27 -1.83 14.40
C SER A 20 10.15 -3.26 13.88
N ALA A 21 9.69 -4.20 14.70
CA ALA A 21 9.48 -5.59 14.29
C ALA A 21 8.39 -5.71 13.21
N GLN A 22 7.29 -4.98 13.34
CA GLN A 22 6.24 -4.93 12.32
C GLN A 22 6.75 -4.39 10.98
N LEU A 23 7.57 -3.32 11.00
CA LEU A 23 8.17 -2.78 9.77
C LEU A 23 9.12 -3.75 9.09
N VAL A 24 9.91 -4.52 9.85
CA VAL A 24 10.82 -5.54 9.29
C VAL A 24 10.02 -6.66 8.62
N ALA A 25 8.94 -7.12 9.27
CA ALA A 25 8.04 -8.10 8.66
C ALA A 25 7.40 -7.54 7.38
N ALA A 26 6.89 -6.31 7.43
CA ALA A 26 6.28 -5.65 6.29
C ALA A 26 7.25 -5.49 5.11
N ASP A 27 8.48 -5.03 5.34
CA ASP A 27 9.49 -4.90 4.28
C ASP A 27 9.82 -6.26 3.66
N THR A 28 9.98 -7.31 4.49
CA THR A 28 10.26 -8.67 4.00
C THR A 28 9.13 -9.22 3.11
N HIS A 29 7.88 -9.13 3.57
CA HIS A 29 6.72 -9.61 2.82
C HIS A 29 6.48 -8.76 1.55
N PHE A 30 6.67 -7.44 1.64
CA PHE A 30 6.52 -6.53 0.51
C PHE A 30 7.45 -6.91 -0.65
N TRP A 31 8.74 -7.08 -0.38
CA TRP A 31 9.71 -7.41 -1.44
C TRP A 31 9.57 -8.85 -1.94
N THR A 32 9.09 -9.77 -1.10
CA THR A 32 8.75 -11.14 -1.52
C THR A 32 7.58 -11.14 -2.51
N ASN A 33 6.58 -10.29 -2.26
CA ASN A 33 5.37 -10.19 -3.08
C ASN A 33 5.60 -9.41 -4.38
N ALA A 34 6.38 -8.32 -4.33
CA ALA A 34 6.49 -7.31 -5.39
C ALA A 34 6.78 -7.89 -6.78
N ALA A 35 7.78 -8.76 -6.92
CA ALA A 35 8.16 -9.30 -8.22
C ALA A 35 7.06 -10.16 -8.86
N SER A 36 6.48 -11.06 -8.07
CA SER A 36 5.44 -11.99 -8.54
C SER A 36 4.14 -11.26 -8.92
N ILE A 37 3.77 -10.24 -8.15
CA ILE A 37 2.57 -9.45 -8.38
C ILE A 37 2.75 -8.52 -9.57
N THR A 38 3.90 -7.86 -9.70
CA THR A 38 4.21 -7.00 -10.87
C THR A 38 4.13 -7.78 -12.16
N PHE A 39 4.69 -9.00 -12.17
CA PHE A 39 4.62 -9.88 -13.34
C PHE A 39 3.17 -10.16 -13.77
N ASN A 40 2.25 -10.27 -12.81
CA ASN A 40 0.83 -10.54 -13.04
C ASN A 40 -0.05 -9.27 -13.14
N ALA A 41 0.53 -8.07 -13.22
CA ALA A 41 -0.21 -6.81 -13.20
C ALA A 41 -1.28 -6.68 -14.30
N ASP A 42 -1.05 -7.29 -15.47
CA ASP A 42 -2.03 -7.30 -16.57
C ASP A 42 -3.34 -8.02 -16.17
N SER A 43 -3.22 -9.11 -15.37
CA SER A 43 -4.39 -9.84 -14.86
C SER A 43 -5.12 -9.06 -13.77
N VAL A 44 -4.38 -8.32 -12.94
CA VAL A 44 -4.95 -7.43 -11.91
C VAL A 44 -5.73 -6.30 -12.56
N LEU A 45 -5.14 -5.59 -13.53
CA LEU A 45 -5.83 -4.54 -14.27
C LEU A 45 -7.11 -5.04 -14.93
N LYS A 46 -7.06 -6.25 -15.50
CA LYS A 46 -8.24 -6.88 -16.10
C LYS A 46 -9.33 -7.16 -15.07
N SER A 47 -8.99 -7.61 -13.86
CA SER A 47 -10.00 -7.89 -12.82
C SER A 47 -10.64 -6.61 -12.28
N TRP A 48 -9.92 -5.49 -12.30
CA TRP A 48 -10.46 -4.19 -11.90
C TRP A 48 -11.45 -3.61 -12.90
N GLY A 49 -11.41 -4.00 -14.17
CA GLY A 49 -12.39 -3.58 -15.19
C GLY A 49 -12.53 -2.06 -15.32
N GLY A 50 -11.44 -1.31 -15.14
CA GLY A 50 -11.41 0.15 -15.21
C GLY A 50 -11.87 0.90 -13.95
N LYS A 51 -12.23 0.19 -12.86
CA LYS A 51 -12.69 0.77 -11.60
C LYS A 51 -11.78 1.87 -11.05
N PHE A 52 -10.46 1.73 -11.23
CA PHE A 52 -9.46 2.65 -10.69
C PHE A 52 -8.80 3.53 -11.75
N ASP A 53 -9.34 3.61 -12.98
CA ASP A 53 -8.72 4.37 -14.07
C ASP A 53 -8.54 5.85 -13.72
N LYS A 54 -9.53 6.46 -13.05
CA LYS A 54 -9.44 7.84 -12.57
C LYS A 54 -8.28 8.02 -11.58
N ALA A 55 -8.18 7.16 -10.57
CA ALA A 55 -7.11 7.23 -9.56
C ALA A 55 -5.72 7.00 -10.18
N MET A 56 -5.61 6.12 -11.18
CA MET A 56 -4.36 5.90 -11.92
C MET A 56 -3.97 7.13 -12.75
N ASP A 57 -4.93 7.78 -13.41
CA ASP A 57 -4.70 9.01 -14.16
C ASP A 57 -4.24 10.16 -13.25
N GLU A 58 -4.90 10.36 -12.12
CA GLU A 58 -4.54 11.37 -11.13
C GLU A 58 -3.15 11.10 -10.53
N ALA A 59 -2.84 9.85 -10.18
CA ALA A 59 -1.51 9.48 -9.67
C ALA A 59 -0.41 9.67 -10.72
N PHE A 60 -0.69 9.42 -12.00
CA PHE A 60 0.26 9.67 -13.09
C PHE A 60 0.55 11.17 -13.22
N HIS A 61 -0.51 11.98 -13.26
CA HIS A 61 -0.40 13.43 -13.43
C HIS A 61 0.12 14.18 -12.20
N MET A 62 0.01 13.58 -11.01
CA MET A 62 0.73 14.03 -9.82
C MET A 62 2.25 13.93 -10.01
N CYS A 63 2.72 12.92 -10.75
CA CYS A 63 4.15 12.70 -10.96
C CYS A 63 4.71 13.44 -12.17
N THR A 64 3.93 13.64 -13.23
CA THR A 64 4.40 14.24 -14.49
C THR A 64 3.34 15.10 -15.17
N LYS A 65 3.78 16.08 -15.96
CA LYS A 65 2.94 16.83 -16.91
C LYS A 65 3.13 16.36 -18.36
N GLY A 66 4.00 15.39 -18.58
CA GLY A 66 4.28 14.81 -19.90
C GLY A 66 3.63 13.45 -20.07
N ASP A 67 3.94 12.80 -21.19
CA ASP A 67 3.31 11.53 -21.59
C ASP A 67 3.97 10.28 -20.96
N PHE A 68 4.99 10.48 -20.13
CA PHE A 68 5.73 9.40 -19.48
C PHE A 68 6.36 9.84 -18.15
N VAL A 69 6.77 8.85 -17.36
CA VAL A 69 7.58 8.99 -16.15
C VAL A 69 8.88 8.20 -16.27
N THR A 70 9.97 8.68 -15.69
CA THR A 70 11.21 7.88 -15.50
C THR A 70 11.29 7.34 -14.08
N VAL A 71 12.27 6.48 -13.79
CA VAL A 71 12.60 6.07 -12.42
C VAL A 71 12.76 7.29 -11.51
N ASP A 72 13.52 8.30 -11.95
CA ASP A 72 13.77 9.52 -11.16
C ASP A 72 12.49 10.33 -10.95
N THR A 73 11.63 10.44 -11.96
CA THR A 73 10.33 11.10 -11.84
C THR A 73 9.48 10.43 -10.77
N ILE A 74 9.38 9.10 -10.79
CA ILE A 74 8.60 8.35 -9.80
C ILE A 74 9.25 8.43 -8.42
N TRP A 75 10.58 8.40 -8.33
CA TRP A 75 11.31 8.49 -7.07
C TRP A 75 11.05 9.82 -6.36
N GLU A 76 11.14 10.95 -7.07
CA GLU A 76 10.84 12.27 -6.52
C GLU A 76 9.35 12.44 -6.23
N CYS A 77 8.47 11.86 -7.04
CA CYS A 77 7.04 11.80 -6.77
C CYS A 77 6.74 11.05 -5.45
N GLY A 78 7.36 9.89 -5.26
CA GLY A 78 7.21 9.09 -4.04
C GLY A 78 7.72 9.79 -2.78
N LYS A 79 8.74 10.65 -2.87
CA LYS A 79 9.15 11.52 -1.76
C LYS A 79 8.05 12.50 -1.36
N LYS A 80 7.34 13.10 -2.33
CA LYS A 80 6.20 13.99 -2.04
C LYS A 80 5.08 13.24 -1.34
N VAL A 81 4.73 12.06 -1.84
CA VAL A 81 3.74 11.17 -1.20
C VAL A 81 4.18 10.81 0.22
N THR A 82 5.46 10.48 0.43
CA THR A 82 6.01 10.17 1.75
C THR A 82 5.93 11.37 2.68
N ALA A 83 6.23 12.58 2.22
CA ALA A 83 6.09 13.79 3.01
C ALA A 83 4.61 14.12 3.35
N ALA A 84 3.66 13.69 2.52
CA ALA A 84 2.23 13.86 2.79
C ALA A 84 1.64 12.78 3.69
N THR A 85 2.31 11.63 3.81
CA THR A 85 1.84 10.45 4.56
C THR A 85 2.64 10.23 5.84
N PHE A 86 3.95 10.06 5.74
CA PHE A 86 4.89 9.68 6.80
C PHE A 86 6.02 10.70 6.96
N ASP A 87 5.68 11.97 7.21
CA ASP A 87 6.61 13.10 7.28
C ASP A 87 7.68 12.98 8.37
N LYS A 88 7.43 12.19 9.42
CA LYS A 88 8.45 11.92 10.46
C LYS A 88 9.47 10.86 10.02
N ASN A 89 9.24 10.16 8.89
CA ASN A 89 10.18 9.18 8.33
C ASN A 89 10.31 9.30 6.80
N PRO A 90 11.07 10.30 6.29
CA PRO A 90 11.26 10.52 4.86
C PRO A 90 11.97 9.38 4.13
N SER A 91 12.62 8.46 4.87
CA SER A 91 13.33 7.32 4.30
C SER A 91 12.40 6.22 3.80
N PHE A 92 11.10 6.27 4.10
CA PHE A 92 10.15 5.25 3.65
C PHE A 92 10.07 5.15 2.13
N ASN A 93 9.85 6.27 1.41
CA ASN A 93 9.72 6.36 -0.04
C ASN A 93 9.31 5.06 -0.75
N LEU A 94 8.22 4.44 -0.27
CA LEU A 94 7.91 3.06 -0.64
C LEU A 94 7.55 2.96 -2.13
N MET A 95 6.81 3.95 -2.63
CA MET A 95 6.50 4.11 -4.05
C MET A 95 7.77 4.23 -4.90
N GLY A 96 8.72 5.11 -4.52
CA GLY A 96 9.96 5.28 -5.26
C GLY A 96 10.82 4.01 -5.25
N ARG A 97 10.99 3.38 -4.07
CA ARG A 97 11.72 2.12 -3.92
C ARG A 97 11.13 1.00 -4.78
N TYR A 98 9.80 0.87 -4.75
CA TYR A 98 9.10 -0.13 -5.55
C TYR A 98 9.31 0.11 -7.04
N ALA A 99 9.10 1.35 -7.50
CA ALA A 99 9.27 1.72 -8.90
C ALA A 99 10.69 1.43 -9.39
N THR A 100 11.71 1.82 -8.62
CA THR A 100 13.12 1.49 -8.95
C THR A 100 13.36 -0.01 -9.03
N SER A 101 12.81 -0.78 -8.09
CA SER A 101 13.00 -2.23 -8.03
C SER A 101 12.31 -2.96 -9.19
N GLN A 102 11.14 -2.48 -9.62
CA GLN A 102 10.30 -3.16 -10.61
C GLN A 102 10.37 -2.55 -12.01
N PHE A 103 11.14 -1.47 -12.21
CA PHE A 103 11.13 -0.67 -13.43
C PHE A 103 11.31 -1.49 -14.70
N ASN A 104 12.35 -2.34 -14.75
CA ASN A 104 12.65 -3.15 -15.94
C ASN A 104 11.53 -4.15 -16.30
N THR A 105 10.71 -4.56 -15.33
CA THR A 105 9.55 -5.43 -15.56
C THR A 105 8.35 -4.63 -16.09
N LEU A 106 8.29 -3.35 -15.76
CA LEU A 106 7.23 -2.43 -16.14
C LEU A 106 7.49 -1.81 -17.52
N ASP A 107 8.73 -1.39 -17.79
CA ASP A 107 9.23 -0.85 -19.06
C ASP A 107 9.34 -1.97 -20.10
N LYS A 108 8.20 -2.27 -20.75
CA LYS A 108 8.07 -3.41 -21.67
C LYS A 108 8.76 -3.15 -22.99
N ASN A 109 8.81 -1.88 -23.42
CA ASN A 109 9.47 -1.50 -24.66
C ASN A 109 10.96 -1.17 -24.46
N ALA A 110 11.45 -1.17 -23.21
CA ALA A 110 12.82 -0.90 -22.82
C ALA A 110 13.33 0.46 -23.28
N ASP A 111 12.47 1.49 -23.28
CA ASP A 111 12.82 2.84 -23.72
C ASP A 111 13.35 3.73 -22.58
N GLY A 112 13.43 3.20 -21.36
CA GLY A 112 13.89 3.90 -20.16
C GLY A 112 12.82 4.77 -19.52
N LYS A 113 11.56 4.64 -19.94
CA LYS A 113 10.42 5.42 -19.46
C LYS A 113 9.22 4.48 -19.28
N LEU A 114 8.26 4.90 -18.47
CA LEU A 114 6.95 4.25 -18.40
C LEU A 114 5.94 5.21 -19.02
N ASN A 115 5.33 4.78 -20.12
CA ASN A 115 4.12 5.43 -20.62
C ASN A 115 2.94 5.15 -19.68
N PHE A 116 1.76 5.73 -19.96
CA PHE A 116 0.60 5.58 -19.07
C PHE A 116 0.13 4.12 -18.90
N ASP A 117 0.21 3.28 -19.95
CA ASP A 117 -0.18 1.87 -19.84
C ASP A 117 0.79 1.07 -18.95
N GLU A 118 2.09 1.35 -19.05
CA GLU A 118 3.10 0.74 -18.19
C GLU A 118 3.03 1.26 -16.75
N PHE A 119 2.69 2.54 -16.58
CA PHE A 119 2.42 3.12 -15.27
C PHE A 119 1.21 2.46 -14.60
N LYS A 120 0.10 2.23 -15.31
CA LYS A 120 -1.07 1.51 -14.78
C LYS A 120 -0.68 0.12 -14.26
N ARG A 121 0.19 -0.59 -14.97
CA ARG A 121 0.74 -1.89 -14.50
C ARG A 121 1.53 -1.71 -13.20
N GLY A 122 2.35 -0.66 -13.12
CA GLY A 122 3.10 -0.30 -11.93
C GLY A 122 2.19 0.00 -10.74
N PHE A 123 1.18 0.84 -10.94
CA PHE A 123 0.15 1.18 -9.95
C PHE A 123 -0.57 -0.08 -9.47
N ALA A 124 -1.03 -0.93 -10.40
CA ALA A 124 -1.72 -2.17 -10.07
C ALA A 124 -0.85 -3.11 -9.25
N GLY A 125 0.40 -3.29 -9.66
CA GLY A 125 1.35 -4.11 -8.93
C GLY A 125 1.67 -3.55 -7.53
N PHE A 126 1.85 -2.23 -7.42
CA PHE A 126 2.20 -1.57 -6.16
C PHE A 126 1.11 -1.78 -5.11
N PHE A 127 -0.13 -1.41 -5.41
CA PHE A 127 -1.24 -1.53 -4.45
C PHE A 127 -1.63 -2.99 -4.19
N SER A 128 -1.47 -3.86 -5.18
CA SER A 128 -1.63 -5.31 -4.97
C SER A 128 -0.58 -5.87 -4.01
N THR A 129 0.66 -5.35 -4.09
CA THR A 129 1.75 -5.70 -3.17
C THR A 129 1.47 -5.19 -1.78
N VAL A 130 1.02 -3.94 -1.62
CA VAL A 130 0.60 -3.38 -0.31
C VAL A 130 -0.50 -4.24 0.30
N GLY A 131 -1.58 -4.50 -0.43
CA GLY A 131 -2.71 -5.26 0.08
C GLY A 131 -2.35 -6.70 0.48
N SER A 132 -1.56 -7.38 -0.36
CA SER A 132 -1.08 -8.73 -0.07
C SER A 132 -0.18 -8.77 1.17
N THR A 133 0.71 -7.78 1.29
CA THR A 133 1.64 -7.66 2.42
C THR A 133 0.90 -7.49 3.74
N LEU A 134 -0.12 -6.64 3.77
CA LEU A 134 -0.93 -6.43 4.98
C LEU A 134 -1.65 -7.72 5.40
N VAL A 135 -2.22 -8.48 4.46
CA VAL A 135 -2.81 -9.77 4.81
C VAL A 135 -1.73 -10.74 5.32
N ASP A 136 -0.61 -10.90 4.60
CA ASP A 136 0.42 -11.88 4.94
C ASP A 136 1.08 -11.64 6.32
N ILE A 137 1.08 -10.41 6.84
CA ILE A 137 1.59 -10.09 8.18
C ILE A 137 0.63 -10.54 9.28
N TYR A 138 -0.67 -10.37 9.07
CA TYR A 138 -1.68 -10.49 10.12
C TYR A 138 -2.54 -11.74 10.02
N ASP A 139 -2.55 -12.43 8.88
CA ASP A 139 -3.22 -13.71 8.62
C ASP A 139 -2.46 -14.83 9.34
N ALA A 140 -2.84 -15.07 10.59
CA ALA A 140 -2.16 -15.98 11.49
C ALA A 140 -2.56 -17.44 11.22
N ASP A 141 -3.78 -17.67 10.73
CA ASP A 141 -4.28 -19.01 10.40
C ASP A 141 -3.96 -19.44 8.95
N GLY A 142 -3.55 -18.50 8.09
CA GLY A 142 -3.10 -18.73 6.72
C GLY A 142 -4.24 -18.96 5.73
N ASN A 143 -5.44 -18.47 6.02
CA ASN A 143 -6.62 -18.69 5.19
C ASN A 143 -6.78 -17.69 4.03
N GLY A 144 -5.89 -16.69 3.95
CA GLY A 144 -5.79 -15.73 2.85
C GLY A 144 -6.64 -14.47 3.01
N ARG A 145 -7.22 -14.24 4.19
CA ARG A 145 -8.01 -13.06 4.56
C ARG A 145 -7.82 -12.75 6.04
N LEU A 146 -8.15 -11.54 6.45
CA LEU A 146 -8.13 -11.15 7.85
C LEU A 146 -9.53 -11.21 8.43
N GLU A 147 -9.68 -11.85 9.59
CA GLU A 147 -10.95 -11.92 10.30
C GLU A 147 -10.80 -11.84 11.82
N GLY A 148 -11.86 -11.41 12.52
CA GLY A 148 -11.90 -11.34 13.97
C GLY A 148 -10.69 -10.63 14.60
N GLN A 149 -9.85 -11.39 15.32
CA GLN A 149 -8.68 -10.84 16.01
C GLN A 149 -7.57 -10.37 15.06
N GLU A 150 -7.43 -10.98 13.89
CA GLU A 150 -6.41 -10.60 12.90
C GLU A 150 -6.71 -9.22 12.33
N ASN A 151 -7.98 -8.98 11.98
CA ASN A 151 -8.45 -7.68 11.55
C ASN A 151 -8.19 -6.62 12.63
N HIS A 152 -8.53 -6.92 13.89
CA HIS A 152 -8.24 -6.01 15.01
C HIS A 152 -6.74 -5.73 15.18
N ALA A 153 -5.89 -6.76 15.13
CA ALA A 153 -4.44 -6.62 15.26
C ALA A 153 -3.84 -5.78 14.13
N MET A 154 -4.33 -5.95 12.91
CA MET A 154 -3.94 -5.19 11.73
C MET A 154 -4.30 -3.70 11.89
N HIS A 155 -5.53 -3.40 12.32
CA HIS A 155 -5.94 -2.02 12.60
C HIS A 155 -5.07 -1.35 13.67
N VAL A 156 -4.80 -2.04 14.78
CA VAL A 156 -3.95 -1.51 15.85
C VAL A 156 -2.53 -1.28 15.35
N GLY A 157 -1.94 -2.24 14.64
CA GLY A 157 -0.59 -2.13 14.10
C GLY A 157 -0.44 -0.95 13.13
N LEU A 158 -1.38 -0.79 12.19
CA LEU A 158 -1.38 0.35 11.28
C LEU A 158 -1.51 1.68 12.02
N ASN A 159 -2.44 1.79 12.98
CA ASN A 159 -2.56 3.02 13.78
C ASN A 159 -1.24 3.37 14.49
N ASN A 160 -0.54 2.39 15.06
CA ASN A 160 0.76 2.62 15.70
C ASN A 160 1.82 3.13 14.71
N ILE A 161 1.85 2.59 13.49
CA ILE A 161 2.76 3.05 12.43
C ILE A 161 2.45 4.51 12.06
N TRP A 162 1.18 4.87 11.88
CA TRP A 162 0.77 6.23 11.59
C TRP A 162 1.08 7.20 12.75
N ASP A 163 0.82 6.81 14.00
CA ASP A 163 1.14 7.62 15.18
C ASP A 163 2.64 7.95 15.28
N GLU A 164 3.47 6.93 15.03
CA GLU A 164 4.92 7.05 15.10
C GLU A 164 5.48 7.89 13.94
N PHE A 165 5.02 7.65 12.70
CA PHE A 165 5.68 8.19 11.51
C PHE A 165 4.97 9.37 10.82
N SER A 166 3.78 9.75 11.28
CA SER A 166 3.01 10.85 10.69
C SER A 166 2.73 11.95 11.71
N SER A 167 2.81 13.21 11.31
CA SER A 167 2.30 14.33 12.12
C SER A 167 0.78 14.28 12.22
N ASP A 168 0.23 14.90 13.27
CA ASP A 168 -1.21 14.99 13.51
C ASP A 168 -1.95 15.55 12.28
N LYS A 169 -1.38 16.56 11.62
CA LYS A 169 -1.89 17.12 10.37
C LYS A 169 -2.06 16.06 9.28
N ASN A 170 -1.03 15.24 9.05
CA ASN A 170 -1.06 14.21 8.02
C ASN A 170 -2.01 13.06 8.41
N ARG A 171 -2.06 12.72 9.71
CA ARG A 171 -2.96 11.71 10.27
C ARG A 171 -4.44 12.09 10.12
N ASP A 172 -4.78 13.36 10.32
CA ASP A 172 -6.16 13.84 10.19
C ASP A 172 -6.73 13.70 8.77
N LEU A 173 -5.88 13.72 7.74
CA LEU A 173 -6.29 13.50 6.35
C LEU A 173 -6.80 12.07 6.09
N ILE A 174 -6.29 11.09 6.85
CA ILE A 174 -6.63 9.68 6.66
C ILE A 174 -7.54 9.11 7.74
N ASN A 175 -7.69 9.79 8.88
CA ASN A 175 -8.57 9.37 9.97
C ASN A 175 -9.99 8.99 9.50
N PRO A 176 -10.65 9.76 8.60
CA PRO A 176 -11.95 9.35 8.06
C PRO A 176 -11.89 8.01 7.32
N ILE A 177 -10.78 7.71 6.64
CA ILE A 177 -10.59 6.50 5.84
C ILE A 177 -10.19 5.32 6.73
N LEU A 178 -9.33 5.55 7.72
CA LEU A 178 -9.01 4.58 8.78
C LEU A 178 -10.22 4.18 9.64
N ASN A 179 -11.24 5.02 9.70
CA ASN A 179 -12.51 4.72 10.39
C ASN A 179 -13.57 4.10 9.48
N THR A 180 -13.35 4.08 8.15
CA THR A 180 -14.32 3.60 7.15
C THR A 180 -13.82 2.39 6.37
N TRP A 181 -12.97 1.55 6.96
CA TRP A 181 -12.49 0.27 6.39
C TRP A 181 -13.61 -0.67 5.86
N VAL A 182 -14.86 -0.34 6.20
CA VAL A 182 -16.12 -0.82 5.62
C VAL A 182 -16.23 -0.62 4.07
N GLY A 183 -15.32 0.13 3.42
CA GLY A 183 -15.45 0.49 2.00
C GLY A 183 -15.11 -0.57 0.94
N SER A 184 -14.35 -1.62 1.28
CA SER A 184 -13.93 -2.67 0.34
C SER A 184 -14.75 -3.91 0.60
N ASP A 185 -15.92 -3.95 0.00
CA ASP A 185 -16.86 -5.05 0.19
C ASP A 185 -17.05 -5.78 -1.15
N LEU A 186 -15.95 -6.38 -1.64
CA LEU A 186 -15.98 -7.05 -2.95
C LEU A 186 -16.88 -8.29 -2.90
N ASP A 187 -17.03 -8.91 -1.74
CA ASP A 187 -17.80 -10.13 -1.54
C ASP A 187 -19.09 -9.97 -0.71
N LYS A 188 -19.41 -8.76 -0.23
CA LYS A 188 -20.56 -8.46 0.65
C LYS A 188 -20.38 -8.92 2.09
N ASN A 189 -19.15 -9.24 2.51
CA ASN A 189 -18.79 -9.62 3.86
C ASN A 189 -17.86 -8.61 4.54
N VAL A 190 -18.48 -7.67 5.26
CA VAL A 190 -17.78 -6.64 6.06
C VAL A 190 -16.93 -7.18 7.22
N ASP A 191 -17.05 -8.46 7.56
CA ASP A 191 -16.31 -9.07 8.67
C ASP A 191 -14.95 -9.64 8.25
N THR A 192 -14.66 -9.68 6.93
CA THR A 192 -13.41 -10.21 6.39
C THR A 192 -12.70 -9.23 5.47
N LEU A 193 -11.37 -9.30 5.41
CA LEU A 193 -10.58 -8.52 4.47
C LEU A 193 -9.61 -9.43 3.70
N SER A 194 -9.98 -9.75 2.46
CA SER A 194 -9.10 -10.46 1.52
C SER A 194 -7.97 -9.56 1.00
N LYS A 195 -6.97 -10.16 0.33
CA LYS A 195 -5.90 -9.40 -0.33
C LYS A 195 -6.43 -8.37 -1.33
N ALA A 196 -7.48 -8.72 -2.08
CA ALA A 196 -8.08 -7.83 -3.07
C ALA A 196 -8.79 -6.63 -2.41
N GLU A 197 -9.50 -6.87 -1.31
CA GLU A 197 -10.16 -5.82 -0.53
C GLU A 197 -9.14 -4.89 0.12
N MET A 198 -8.08 -5.45 0.69
CA MET A 198 -6.99 -4.68 1.26
C MET A 198 -6.25 -3.84 0.20
N THR A 199 -6.10 -4.36 -1.02
CA THR A 199 -5.56 -3.60 -2.16
C THR A 199 -6.46 -2.42 -2.51
N GLU A 200 -7.78 -2.62 -2.55
CA GLU A 200 -8.72 -1.54 -2.78
C GLU A 200 -8.67 -0.48 -1.66
N GLN A 201 -8.61 -0.89 -0.40
CA GLN A 201 -8.42 0.03 0.73
C GLN A 201 -7.16 0.86 0.54
N ALA A 202 -6.02 0.23 0.23
CA ALA A 202 -4.77 0.95 0.03
C ALA A 202 -4.86 2.00 -1.09
N ILE A 203 -5.59 1.72 -2.17
CA ILE A 203 -5.86 2.69 -3.24
C ILE A 203 -6.70 3.84 -2.71
N LEU A 204 -7.84 3.54 -2.06
CA LEU A 204 -8.77 4.55 -1.56
C LEU A 204 -8.12 5.47 -0.51
N HIS A 205 -7.25 4.92 0.34
CA HIS A 205 -6.46 5.68 1.32
C HIS A 205 -5.46 6.62 0.64
N SER A 206 -5.06 6.32 -0.60
CA SER A 206 -4.09 7.11 -1.35
C SER A 206 -4.72 8.22 -2.20
N VAL A 207 -5.99 8.09 -2.60
CA VAL A 207 -6.70 9.05 -3.47
C VAL A 207 -6.63 10.51 -3.00
N PRO A 208 -6.84 10.85 -1.70
CA PRO A 208 -6.77 12.25 -1.26
C PRO A 208 -5.42 12.92 -1.55
N TYR A 209 -4.34 12.13 -1.64
CA TYR A 209 -3.02 12.63 -1.94
C TYR A 209 -2.81 12.89 -3.43
N PHE A 210 -3.51 12.18 -4.30
CA PHE A 210 -3.46 12.38 -5.76
C PHE A 210 -4.23 13.63 -6.19
N GLU A 211 -5.36 13.93 -5.55
CA GLU A 211 -6.20 15.10 -5.86
C GLU A 211 -5.63 16.42 -5.31
N SER A 212 -4.66 16.36 -4.39
CA SER A 212 -4.09 17.53 -3.68
C SER A 212 -2.81 18.12 -4.30
N ALA A 213 -2.33 17.56 -5.43
CA ALA A 213 -1.02 17.86 -6.04
C ALA A 213 -1.09 18.77 -7.27
#